data_AF-A0A3M2CRM2-F1
#
_entry.id   AF-A0A3M2CRM2-F1
#
_cell.length_a   1.000
_cell.length_b   1.000
_cell.length_c   1.000
_cell.angle_alpha   90.00
_cell.angle_beta   90.00
_cell.angle_gamma   90.00
#
_symmetry.space_group_name_H-M   'P 1'
#
loop_
_entity.id
_entity.type
_entity.pdbx_description
1 polymer ?
#
loop_
_entity_poly.entity_id
_entity_poly.type
_entity_poly.pdbx_seq_one_letter_code
_entity_poly.pdbx_strand_id
1 'polypeptide(L)'
;MKPVLALIESLKTFEDRTIRAYTRLAAEWRDQRLAEGASGEAAFWNTIVALCIEERQRRSAEIRRLEAMYRTGRDPEARRDWPRSSDSPSPCALRLRAFSSSEHGEAC
;
A
#
# COMPACT_ATOMS: atom_id res chain seq x y z
N MET A 1 -17.69 -6.04 17.33
CA MET A 1 -16.57 -6.07 16.35
C MET A 1 -16.37 -4.77 15.56
N LYS A 2 -17.13 -3.69 15.77
CA LYS A 2 -16.98 -2.41 15.03
C LYS A 2 -15.81 -1.47 15.43
N PRO A 3 -15.30 -1.42 16.69
CA PRO A 3 -14.37 -0.37 17.10
C PRO A 3 -12.94 -0.57 16.58
N VAL A 4 -12.47 -1.82 16.48
CA VAL A 4 -11.11 -2.13 16.00
C VAL A 4 -10.96 -1.78 14.51
N LEU A 5 -11.98 -2.07 13.70
CA LEU A 5 -11.99 -1.71 12.28
C LEU A 5 -12.01 -0.18 12.10
N ALA A 6 -12.78 0.54 12.92
CA ALA A 6 -12.79 2.00 12.89
C ALA A 6 -11.42 2.60 13.26
N LEU A 7 -10.70 1.98 14.20
CA LEU A 7 -9.32 2.36 14.54
C LEU A 7 -8.36 2.09 13.37
N ILE A 8 -8.45 0.94 12.72
CA ILE A 8 -7.60 0.61 11.57
C ILE A 8 -7.84 1.60 10.42
N GLU A 9 -9.10 1.93 10.13
CA GLU A 9 -9.41 2.93 9.09
C GLU A 9 -8.94 4.33 9.46
N SER A 10 -9.02 4.73 10.73
CA SER A 10 -8.53 6.05 11.15
C SER A 10 -6.99 6.14 11.10
N LEU A 11 -6.26 5.05 11.40
CA LEU A 11 -4.80 5.03 11.27
C LEU A 11 -4.33 5.30 9.84
N LYS A 12 -5.12 4.92 8.82
CA LYS A 12 -4.78 5.21 7.42
C LYS A 12 -4.79 6.70 7.09
N THR A 13 -5.54 7.53 7.84
CA THR A 13 -5.62 8.99 7.59
C THR A 13 -4.53 9.77 8.32
N PHE A 14 -3.81 9.15 9.26
CA PHE A 14 -2.80 9.84 10.06
C PHE A 14 -1.57 10.19 9.22
N GLU A 15 -0.84 11.24 9.56
CA GLU A 15 0.47 11.47 8.94
C GLU A 15 1.55 10.60 9.57
N ASP A 16 2.67 10.37 8.88
CA ASP A 16 3.78 9.56 9.39
C ASP A 16 4.34 10.09 10.71
N ARG A 17 4.40 11.41 10.88
CA ARG A 17 4.80 12.04 12.16
C ARG A 17 3.85 11.68 13.29
N THR A 18 2.56 11.62 12.99
CA THR A 18 1.49 11.32 13.95
C THR A 18 1.57 9.86 14.36
N ILE A 19 1.74 8.94 13.40
CA ILE A 19 1.95 7.52 13.68
C ILE A 19 3.19 7.31 14.57
N ARG A 20 4.31 7.99 14.30
CA ARG A 20 5.51 7.91 15.14
C ARG A 20 5.26 8.40 16.56
N ALA A 21 4.59 9.54 16.71
CA ALA A 21 4.26 10.10 18.01
C ALA A 21 3.36 9.15 18.82
N TYR A 22 2.30 8.61 18.20
CA TYR A 22 1.41 7.64 18.84
C TYR A 22 2.10 6.33 19.18
N THR A 23 2.98 5.82 18.31
CA THR A 23 3.75 4.59 18.59
C THR A 23 4.61 4.77 19.84
N ARG A 24 5.30 5.91 19.94
CA ARG A 24 6.13 6.24 21.11
C ARG A 24 5.29 6.36 22.37
N LEU A 25 4.20 7.12 22.31
CA LEU A 25 3.27 7.26 23.44
C LEU A 25 2.74 5.91 23.89
N ALA A 26 2.23 5.09 22.98
CA ALA A 26 1.70 3.77 23.30
C ALA A 26 2.76 2.84 23.92
N ALA A 27 4.02 2.93 23.49
CA ALA A 27 5.12 2.19 24.10
C ALA A 27 5.42 2.66 25.53
N GLU A 28 5.45 3.97 25.77
CA GLU A 28 5.67 4.55 27.11
C GLU A 28 4.55 4.10 28.08
N TRP A 29 3.29 4.16 27.65
CA TRP A 29 2.15 3.69 28.46
C TRP A 29 2.17 2.18 28.68
N ARG A 30 2.53 1.38 27.67
CA ARG A 30 2.72 -0.07 27.84
C ARG A 30 3.75 -0.36 28.92
N ASP A 31 4.90 0.31 28.87
CA ASP A 31 6.01 0.08 29.79
C ASP A 31 5.65 0.52 31.22
N GLN A 32 4.92 1.63 31.36
CA GLN A 32 4.35 2.04 32.64
C GLN A 32 3.40 0.96 33.20
N ARG A 33 2.50 0.41 32.38
CA ARG A 33 1.56 -0.63 32.82
C ARG A 33 2.23 -1.94 33.19
N LEU A 34 3.32 -2.31 32.50
CA LEU A 34 4.14 -3.44 32.88
C LEU A 34 4.82 -3.22 34.24
N ALA A 35 5.33 -2.02 34.50
CA ALA A 35 5.94 -1.68 35.79
C ALA A 35 4.92 -1.71 36.94
N GLU A 36 3.66 -1.37 36.67
CA GLU A 36 2.54 -1.42 37.62
C GLU A 36 1.93 -2.83 37.80
N GLY A 37 2.42 -3.84 37.05
CA GLY A 37 1.89 -5.21 37.09
C GLY A 37 0.55 -5.39 36.37
N ALA A 38 0.07 -4.38 35.64
CA ALA A 38 -1.19 -4.38 34.90
C ALA A 38 -1.02 -5.02 33.51
N SER A 39 -0.81 -6.33 33.48
CA SER A 39 -0.52 -7.08 32.24
C SER A 39 -1.62 -6.99 31.17
N GLY A 40 -2.89 -6.90 31.57
CA GLY A 40 -4.01 -6.73 30.64
C GLY A 40 -3.99 -5.38 29.91
N GLU A 41 -3.71 -4.29 30.62
CA GLU A 41 -3.56 -2.97 30.01
C GLU A 41 -2.30 -2.88 29.15
N ALA A 42 -1.20 -3.49 29.60
CA ALA A 42 0.00 -3.59 28.79
C ALA A 42 -0.25 -4.34 27.47
N ALA A 43 -1.02 -5.43 27.49
CA ALA A 43 -1.39 -6.16 26.28
C ALA A 43 -2.20 -5.29 25.30
N PHE A 44 -3.13 -4.49 25.81
CA PHE A 44 -3.88 -3.52 25.01
C PHE A 44 -2.95 -2.51 24.32
N TRP A 45 -2.06 -1.87 25.08
CA TRP A 45 -1.11 -0.91 24.50
C TRP A 45 -0.16 -1.56 23.50
N ASN A 46 0.22 -2.81 23.73
CA ASN A 46 1.02 -3.58 22.78
C ASN A 46 0.28 -3.81 21.45
N THR A 47 -1.04 -4.04 21.48
CA THR A 47 -1.86 -4.09 20.26
C THR A 47 -1.87 -2.75 19.52
N ILE A 48 -1.98 -1.63 20.23
CA ILE A 48 -1.93 -0.28 19.61
C ILE A 48 -0.57 -0.04 18.92
N VAL A 49 0.53 -0.42 19.59
CA VAL A 49 1.89 -0.34 19.01
C VAL A 49 1.98 -1.17 17.74
N ALA A 50 1.49 -2.43 17.77
CA ALA A 50 1.50 -3.31 16.62
C ALA A 50 0.75 -2.71 15.42
N LEU A 51 -0.46 -2.19 15.63
CA LEU A 51 -1.27 -1.55 14.58
C LEU A 51 -0.54 -0.35 13.94
N CYS A 52 0.14 0.47 14.74
CA CYS A 52 0.91 1.60 14.22
C CYS A 52 2.11 1.15 13.37
N ILE A 53 2.78 0.06 13.78
CA ILE A 53 3.90 -0.53 13.02
C ILE A 53 3.41 -1.11 11.70
N GLU A 54 2.31 -1.86 11.72
CA GLU A 54 1.68 -2.44 10.53
C GLU A 54 1.30 -1.37 9.51
N GLU A 55 0.67 -0.27 9.96
CA GLU A 55 0.32 0.84 9.08
C GLU A 55 1.56 1.50 8.45
N ARG A 56 2.64 1.66 9.20
CA ARG A 56 3.91 2.17 8.66
C ARG A 56 4.52 1.23 7.62
N GLN A 57 4.43 -0.09 7.85
CA GLN A 57 4.90 -1.09 6.90
C GLN A 57 4.05 -1.07 5.62
N ARG A 58 2.73 -0.95 5.74
CA ARG A 58 1.79 -0.80 4.61
C ARG A 58 2.17 0.40 3.73
N ARG A 59 2.41 1.57 4.33
CA ARG A 59 2.86 2.77 3.59
C ARG A 59 4.21 2.58 2.93
N SER A 60 5.15 1.94 3.62
CA SER A 60 6.48 1.66 3.06
C SER A 60 6.41 0.68 1.88
N ALA A 61 5.46 -0.27 1.88
CA ALA A 61 5.19 -1.13 0.74
C ALA A 61 4.58 -0.33 -0.42
N GLU A 62 3.61 0.53 -0.14
CA GLU A 62 2.96 1.37 -1.16
C GLU A 62 3.94 2.34 -1.83
N ILE A 63 4.82 3.00 -1.05
CA ILE A 63 5.87 3.87 -1.60
C ILE A 63 6.76 3.08 -2.56
N ARG A 64 7.22 1.88 -2.16
CA ARG A 64 8.06 1.03 -3.02
C ARG A 64 7.33 0.60 -4.30
N ARG A 65 6.03 0.31 -4.22
CA ARG A 65 5.19 0.02 -5.39
C ARG A 65 5.10 1.22 -6.32
N LEU A 66 4.84 2.41 -5.80
CA LEU A 66 4.76 3.65 -6.58
C LEU A 66 6.12 3.98 -7.23
N GLU A 67 7.23 3.81 -6.52
CA GLU A 67 8.58 3.96 -7.07
C GLU A 67 8.88 2.96 -8.19
N ALA A 68 8.42 1.71 -8.06
CA ALA A 68 8.56 0.69 -9.10
C ALA A 68 7.69 1.03 -10.31
N MET A 69 6.46 1.48 -10.10
CA MET A 69 5.55 1.92 -11.15
C MET A 69 6.12 3.12 -11.90
N TYR A 70 6.65 4.12 -11.20
CA TYR A 70 7.28 5.28 -11.80
C TYR A 70 8.47 4.91 -12.70
N ARG A 71 9.30 3.95 -12.27
CA ARG A 71 10.47 3.50 -13.03
C ARG A 71 10.13 2.63 -14.24
N THR A 72 9.10 1.79 -14.14
CA THR A 72 8.82 0.74 -15.15
C THR A 72 7.60 1.03 -16.01
N GLY A 73 6.78 2.02 -15.65
CA GLY A 73 5.48 2.30 -16.26
C GLY A 73 4.46 1.19 -16.04
N ARG A 74 4.74 0.22 -15.16
CA ARG A 74 3.87 -0.94 -14.89
C ARG A 74 3.69 -1.12 -13.40
N ASP A 75 2.45 -1.41 -13.01
CA ASP A 75 2.16 -1.77 -11.63
C ASP A 75 2.65 -3.20 -11.34
N PRO A 76 3.59 -3.40 -10.40
CA PRO A 76 4.08 -4.72 -10.04
C PRO A 76 2.99 -5.61 -9.41
N GLU A 77 1.93 -5.02 -8.85
CA GLU A 77 0.86 -5.77 -8.18
C GLU A 77 -0.34 -6.07 -9.07
N ALA A 78 -0.48 -5.39 -10.22
CA ALA A 78 -1.60 -5.60 -11.16
C ALA A 78 -1.66 -7.01 -11.77
N ARG A 79 -0.60 -7.82 -11.61
CA ARG A 79 -0.53 -9.21 -12.12
C ARG A 79 -1.18 -10.26 -11.20
N ARG A 80 -1.67 -9.91 -10.01
CA ARG A 80 -2.23 -10.92 -9.10
C ARG A 80 -3.68 -11.35 -9.37
N ASP A 81 -4.49 -10.54 -10.04
CA ASP A 81 -5.94 -10.80 -10.16
C ASP A 81 -6.49 -10.93 -11.60
N TRP A 82 -5.65 -11.21 -12.61
CA TRP A 82 -6.16 -11.44 -13.97
C TRP A 82 -5.62 -12.75 -14.56
N PRO A 83 -6.49 -13.66 -15.06
CA PRO A 83 -6.02 -14.79 -15.83
C PRO A 83 -5.29 -14.24 -17.06
N ARG A 84 -4.12 -14.79 -17.41
CA ARG A 84 -3.47 -14.51 -18.69
C ARG A 84 -4.42 -14.93 -19.82
N SER A 85 -5.32 -14.05 -20.25
CA SER A 85 -5.71 -14.01 -21.64
C SER A 85 -4.53 -13.38 -22.39
N SER A 86 -3.66 -14.25 -22.89
CA SER A 86 -2.91 -13.94 -24.10
C SER A 86 -3.89 -13.43 -25.15
N ASP A 87 -3.48 -12.41 -25.91
CA ASP A 87 -4.21 -11.85 -27.07
C ASP A 87 -5.17 -10.70 -26.78
N SER A 88 -4.70 -9.67 -26.09
CA SER A 88 -5.25 -8.32 -26.29
C SER A 88 -4.12 -7.30 -26.37
N PRO A 89 -3.84 -6.73 -27.56
CA PRO A 89 -2.81 -5.71 -27.70
C PRO A 89 -3.22 -4.46 -26.90
N SER A 90 -2.25 -3.89 -26.19
CA SER A 90 -2.38 -2.61 -25.51
C SER A 90 -3.00 -1.56 -26.45
N PRO A 91 -3.86 -0.65 -25.95
CA PRO A 91 -4.38 0.48 -26.73
C PRO A 91 -3.27 1.31 -27.39
N CYS A 92 -2.07 1.35 -26.80
CA CYS A 92 -0.91 2.02 -27.39
C CYS A 92 -0.30 1.27 -28.58
N ALA A 93 -0.42 -0.06 -28.63
CA ALA A 93 0.10 -0.88 -29.74
C ALA A 93 -0.79 -0.80 -30.99
N LEU A 94 -2.10 -0.55 -30.82
CA LEU A 94 -3.03 -0.36 -31.94
C LEU A 94 -2.77 0.96 -32.69
N ARG A 95 -2.32 2.01 -31.99
CA ARG A 95 -2.06 3.34 -32.58
C ARG A 95 -0.84 3.37 -33.51
N LEU A 96 0.19 2.56 -33.22
CA LEU A 96 1.40 2.47 -34.05
C LEU A 96 1.20 1.61 -35.31
N ARG A 97 0.35 0.59 -35.26
CA ARG A 97 0.01 -0.21 -36.46
C ARG A 97 -0.85 0.56 -37.47
N ALA A 98 -1.76 1.41 -37.00
CA ALA A 98 -2.58 2.24 -37.89
C ALA A 98 -1.74 3.27 -38.67
N PHE A 99 -0.63 3.75 -38.11
CA PHE A 99 0.26 4.70 -38.79
C PHE A 99 1.17 4.01 -39.83
N SER A 100 1.61 2.77 -39.56
CA SER A 100 2.51 2.04 -40.46
C SER A 100 1.82 1.41 -41.67
N SER A 101 0.50 1.25 -41.66
CA SER A 101 -0.26 0.67 -42.78
C SER A 101 -0.71 1.70 -43.83
N SER A 102 -0.39 2.98 -43.65
CA SER A 102 -0.81 4.05 -44.58
C SER A 102 0.21 4.37 -45.70
N GLU A 103 1.39 3.76 -45.72
CA GLU A 103 2.45 4.15 -46.69
C GLU A 103 2.75 3.12 -47.79
N HIS A 104 1.97 2.04 -47.94
CA HIS A 104 2.19 1.07 -49.01
C HIS A 104 0.90 0.77 -49.77
N GLY A 105 0.50 1.72 -50.62
CA GLY A 105 -0.56 1.54 -51.61
C GLY A 105 -0.40 2.54 -52.74
N GLU A 106 -0.30 2.00 -53.96
CA GLU A 106 -0.35 2.67 -55.27
C GLU A 106 0.96 3.26 -55.84
N ALA A 107 1.62 2.45 -56.66
CA ALA A 107 2.12 2.90 -57.96
C ALA A 107 1.94 1.75 -58.98
N CYS A 108 1.48 2.12 -60.16
CA CYS A 108 1.00 1.31 -61.29
C CYS A 108 1.84 0.09 -61.70
#